data_AF-A0A524NT36-F1
#
_entry.id   AF-A0A524NT36-F1
#
_cell.length_a   1.000
_cell.length_b   1.000
_cell.length_c   1.000
_cell.angle_alpha   90.00
_cell.angle_beta   90.00
_cell.angle_gamma   90.00
#
_symmetry.space_group_name_H-M   'P 1'
#
loop_
_entity.id
_entity.type
_entity.pdbx_description
1 polymer ?
#
loop_
_entity_poly.entity_id
_entity_poly.type
_entity_poly.pdbx_seq_one_letter_code
_entity_poly.pdbx_strand_id
1 'polypeptide(L)'
;MDGKTRLLKTFAHEPVDKVVWVPFAGIHAGKLKGYPADELLTNGEKLFESLMEVNRLYSPDGQPVLFDLQIEAEILGCGMKWSKKTPPSVSSHPLELEGADYLLPAKIPERTDGRLPLVLDVMKRMKEAVGESTALFGLVTGPLTLASHLRGTKLFFDMLRHKEKSQKLFSYCVTVAKAMISYYIE
;
A
#
# COMPACT_ATOMS: atom_id res chain seq x y z
N MET A 1 -9.46 22.39 -16.23
CA MET A 1 -9.30 22.00 -14.81
C MET A 1 -8.01 21.19 -14.69
N ASP A 2 -7.18 21.38 -13.66
CA ASP A 2 -6.06 20.45 -13.40
C ASP A 2 -6.56 19.09 -12.90
N GLY A 3 -5.66 18.10 -12.84
CA GLY A 3 -5.99 16.73 -12.48
C GLY A 3 -6.48 16.57 -11.04
N LYS A 4 -5.77 17.20 -10.10
CA LYS A 4 -6.11 17.18 -8.68
C LYS A 4 -7.48 17.76 -8.40
N THR A 5 -7.78 18.94 -8.95
CA THR A 5 -9.09 19.59 -8.85
C THR A 5 -10.18 18.71 -9.43
N ARG A 6 -9.95 18.10 -10.60
CA ARG A 6 -10.89 17.18 -11.23
C ARG A 6 -11.19 15.97 -10.36
N LEU A 7 -10.17 15.36 -9.77
CA LEU A 7 -10.34 14.24 -8.86
C LEU A 7 -11.17 14.64 -7.62
N LEU A 8 -10.81 15.73 -6.96
CA LEU A 8 -11.50 16.18 -5.74
C LEU A 8 -12.99 16.49 -6.00
N LYS A 9 -13.29 17.17 -7.11
CA LYS A 9 -14.67 17.41 -7.54
C LYS A 9 -15.44 16.12 -7.86
N THR A 10 -14.77 15.15 -8.48
CA THR A 10 -15.37 13.84 -8.77
C THR A 10 -15.75 13.12 -7.47
N PHE A 11 -14.90 13.15 -6.44
CA PHE A 11 -15.24 12.59 -5.12
C PHE A 11 -16.38 13.35 -4.43
N ALA A 12 -16.51 14.64 -4.67
CA ALA A 12 -17.62 15.46 -4.17
C ALA A 12 -18.91 15.32 -4.99
N HIS A 13 -18.95 14.45 -6.01
CA HIS A 13 -20.06 14.32 -6.96
C HIS A 13 -20.41 15.62 -7.70
N GLU A 14 -19.44 16.50 -7.90
CA GLU A 14 -19.59 17.74 -8.65
C GLU A 14 -19.36 17.54 -10.16
N PRO A 15 -19.90 18.42 -11.03
CA PRO A 15 -19.60 18.43 -12.44
C PRO A 15 -18.09 18.63 -12.74
N VAL A 16 -17.57 17.85 -13.68
CA VAL A 16 -16.17 17.90 -14.15
C VAL A 16 -16.08 17.98 -15.68
N ASP A 17 -14.96 18.46 -16.19
CA ASP A 17 -14.73 18.66 -17.64
C ASP A 17 -14.47 17.36 -18.41
N LYS A 18 -14.03 16.29 -17.74
CA LYS A 18 -13.88 14.92 -18.28
C LYS A 18 -13.83 13.88 -17.16
N VAL A 19 -13.93 12.61 -17.52
CA VAL A 19 -13.72 11.48 -16.59
C VAL A 19 -12.28 11.50 -16.05
N VAL A 20 -12.13 11.23 -14.75
CA VAL A 20 -10.84 11.17 -14.07
C VAL A 20 -10.02 9.97 -14.55
N TRP A 21 -8.73 10.18 -14.76
CA TRP A 21 -7.76 9.15 -15.07
C TRP A 21 -6.77 8.90 -13.92
N VAL A 22 -6.84 7.70 -13.32
CA VAL A 22 -5.94 7.27 -12.23
C VAL A 22 -5.29 5.93 -12.62
N PRO A 23 -4.15 5.92 -13.33
CA PRO A 23 -3.47 4.69 -13.70
C PRO A 23 -2.77 4.06 -12.50
N PHE A 24 -3.16 2.83 -12.15
CA PHE A 24 -2.49 2.02 -11.15
C PHE A 24 -1.27 1.33 -11.79
N ALA A 25 -0.19 2.10 -11.98
CA ALA A 25 1.01 1.61 -12.66
C ALA A 25 1.77 0.54 -11.84
N GLY A 26 1.88 0.70 -10.51
CA GLY A 26 2.60 -0.25 -9.67
C GLY A 26 3.99 -0.61 -10.22
N ILE A 27 4.32 -1.90 -10.26
CA ILE A 27 5.62 -2.36 -10.79
C ILE A 27 5.81 -2.10 -12.30
N HIS A 28 4.75 -1.81 -13.05
CA HIS A 28 4.87 -1.40 -14.45
C HIS A 28 5.59 -0.05 -14.58
N ALA A 29 5.58 0.80 -13.54
CA ALA A 29 6.41 2.00 -13.51
C ALA A 29 7.89 1.66 -13.72
N GLY A 30 8.41 0.62 -13.04
CA GLY A 30 9.79 0.16 -13.22
C GLY A 30 10.07 -0.35 -14.62
N LYS A 31 9.10 -1.01 -15.26
CA LYS A 31 9.23 -1.47 -16.65
C LYS A 31 9.51 -0.33 -17.63
N LEU A 32 8.92 0.86 -17.41
CA LEU A 32 9.17 2.05 -18.25
C LEU A 32 10.62 2.54 -18.17
N LYS A 33 11.31 2.25 -17.06
CA LYS A 33 12.71 2.63 -16.82
C LYS A 33 13.70 1.47 -16.89
N GLY A 34 13.21 0.25 -17.17
CA GLY A 34 14.04 -0.96 -17.21
C GLY A 34 14.41 -1.54 -15.83
N TYR A 35 13.73 -1.13 -14.76
CA TYR A 35 13.96 -1.65 -13.42
C TYR A 35 13.07 -2.87 -13.13
N PRO A 36 13.62 -3.97 -12.59
CA PRO A 36 12.83 -5.09 -12.12
C PRO A 36 12.08 -4.72 -10.82
N ALA A 37 11.04 -5.50 -10.50
CA ALA A 37 10.11 -5.20 -9.41
C ALA A 37 10.78 -5.17 -8.02
N ASP A 38 11.69 -6.10 -7.75
CA ASP A 38 12.46 -6.15 -6.50
C ASP A 38 13.29 -4.88 -6.32
N GLU A 39 14.06 -4.48 -7.33
CA GLU A 39 14.88 -3.26 -7.26
C GLU A 39 14.02 -1.99 -7.17
N LEU A 40 12.91 -1.93 -7.89
CA LEU A 40 11.98 -0.79 -7.86
C LEU A 40 11.39 -0.61 -6.45
N LEU A 41 10.96 -1.69 -5.81
CA LEU A 41 10.23 -1.65 -4.55
C LEU A 41 11.14 -1.54 -3.32
N THR A 42 12.47 -1.60 -3.50
CA THR A 42 13.47 -1.44 -2.44
C THR A 42 14.46 -0.31 -2.68
N ASN A 43 14.30 0.48 -3.74
CA ASN A 43 15.17 1.64 -4.02
C ASN A 43 14.33 2.90 -4.33
N GLY A 44 14.42 3.89 -3.43
CA GLY A 44 13.61 5.12 -3.52
C GLY A 44 13.90 5.96 -4.76
N GLU A 45 15.15 5.98 -5.22
CA GLU A 45 15.50 6.74 -6.43
C GLU A 45 14.89 6.12 -7.67
N LYS A 46 15.05 4.79 -7.82
CA LYS A 46 14.44 4.05 -8.94
C LYS A 46 12.92 4.19 -8.95
N LEU A 47 12.30 4.16 -7.77
CA LEU A 47 10.87 4.37 -7.62
C LEU A 47 10.47 5.78 -8.06
N PHE A 48 11.13 6.81 -7.54
CA PHE A 48 10.83 8.20 -7.88
C PHE A 48 10.99 8.48 -9.39
N GLU A 49 12.11 8.09 -9.99
CA GLU A 49 12.34 8.25 -11.44
C GLU A 49 11.26 7.56 -12.29
N SER A 50 10.84 6.36 -11.86
CA SER A 50 9.79 5.59 -12.54
C SER A 50 8.42 6.24 -12.42
N LEU A 51 8.10 6.80 -11.25
CA LEU A 51 6.85 7.53 -11.01
C LEU A 51 6.79 8.84 -11.80
N MET A 52 7.91 9.56 -11.92
CA MET A 52 8.00 10.73 -12.78
C MET A 52 7.77 10.37 -14.26
N GLU A 53 8.30 9.24 -14.71
CA GLU A 53 8.07 8.76 -16.08
C GLU A 53 6.61 8.35 -16.31
N VAL A 54 5.96 7.72 -15.33
CA VAL A 54 4.51 7.47 -15.33
C VAL A 54 3.73 8.78 -15.46
N ASN A 55 4.08 9.79 -14.66
CA ASN A 55 3.39 11.08 -14.70
C ASN A 55 3.53 11.76 -16.07
N ARG A 56 4.76 11.77 -16.61
CA ARG A 56 5.09 12.35 -17.92
C ARG A 56 4.35 11.67 -19.07
N LEU A 57 4.34 10.33 -19.10
CA LEU A 57 3.76 9.56 -20.20
C LEU A 57 2.25 9.47 -20.13
N TYR A 58 1.68 9.32 -18.93
CA TYR A 58 0.25 9.03 -18.77
C TYR A 58 -0.58 10.23 -18.33
N SER A 59 0.06 11.34 -17.96
CA SER A 59 -0.59 12.59 -17.54
C SER A 59 -1.78 12.36 -16.60
N PRO A 60 -1.57 11.65 -15.48
CA PRO A 60 -2.66 11.21 -14.61
C PRO A 60 -3.30 12.37 -13.86
N ASP A 61 -4.60 12.26 -13.61
CA ASP A 61 -5.29 13.14 -12.66
C ASP A 61 -4.95 12.77 -11.22
N GLY A 62 -4.71 11.48 -11.00
CA GLY A 62 -4.32 10.89 -9.73
C GLY A 62 -3.27 9.79 -9.89
N GLN A 63 -2.30 9.69 -8.98
CA GLN A 63 -1.20 8.74 -9.09
C GLN A 63 -0.86 8.09 -7.73
N PRO A 64 -0.96 6.76 -7.61
CA PRO A 64 -0.39 6.03 -6.48
C PRO A 64 1.14 6.10 -6.49
N VAL A 65 1.73 6.35 -5.32
CA VAL A 65 3.20 6.35 -5.18
C VAL A 65 3.76 4.94 -5.07
N LEU A 66 2.99 4.01 -4.52
CA LEU A 66 3.35 2.61 -4.46
C LEU A 66 2.10 1.74 -4.62
N PHE A 67 2.27 0.60 -5.29
CA PHE A 67 1.25 -0.46 -5.32
C PHE A 67 1.87 -1.77 -4.83
N ASP A 68 1.92 -1.90 -3.51
CA ASP A 68 2.40 -3.07 -2.78
C ASP A 68 1.59 -3.20 -1.48
N LEU A 69 0.87 -4.32 -1.31
CA LEU A 69 0.02 -4.58 -0.15
C LEU A 69 0.75 -5.36 0.95
N GLN A 70 2.06 -5.55 0.82
CA GLN A 70 2.81 -6.47 1.69
C GLN A 70 3.65 -5.75 2.74
N ILE A 71 3.77 -4.42 2.69
CA ILE A 71 4.63 -3.65 3.62
C ILE A 71 4.19 -3.84 5.07
N GLU A 72 2.90 -3.68 5.37
CA GLU A 72 2.41 -3.86 6.74
C GLU A 72 2.59 -5.30 7.21
N ALA A 73 2.36 -6.28 6.32
CA ALA A 73 2.55 -7.69 6.64
C ALA A 73 4.02 -8.03 6.92
N GLU A 74 4.94 -7.52 6.10
CA GLU A 74 6.39 -7.66 6.26
C GLU A 74 6.86 -7.09 7.61
N ILE A 75 6.45 -5.87 7.94
CA ILE A 75 6.80 -5.22 9.21
C ILE A 75 6.27 -6.00 10.42
N LEU A 76 5.11 -6.63 10.27
CA LEU A 76 4.48 -7.44 11.31
C LEU A 76 4.96 -8.90 11.35
N GLY A 77 6.01 -9.24 10.58
CA GLY A 77 6.73 -10.51 10.69
C GLY A 77 6.31 -11.58 9.69
N CYS A 78 5.51 -11.27 8.67
CA CYS A 78 5.31 -12.19 7.56
C CYS A 78 6.59 -12.31 6.72
N GLY A 79 6.97 -13.53 6.34
CA GLY A 79 8.06 -13.74 5.41
C GLY A 79 7.67 -13.33 3.99
N MET A 80 8.60 -12.74 3.23
CA MET A 80 8.36 -12.30 1.85
C MET A 80 9.05 -13.19 0.82
N LYS A 81 8.33 -13.55 -0.24
CA LYS A 81 8.87 -14.11 -1.47
C LYS A 81 8.95 -13.04 -2.55
N TRP A 82 10.18 -12.72 -2.95
CA TRP A 82 10.48 -11.70 -3.95
C TRP A 82 10.58 -12.26 -5.36
N SER A 83 10.34 -11.40 -6.34
CA SER A 83 10.35 -11.71 -7.77
C SER A 83 10.73 -10.47 -8.56
N LYS A 84 11.43 -10.66 -9.69
CA LYS A 84 11.81 -9.57 -10.58
C LYS A 84 10.65 -9.03 -11.43
N LYS A 85 9.56 -9.80 -11.56
CA LYS A 85 8.47 -9.53 -12.51
C LYS A 85 7.11 -9.28 -11.87
N THR A 86 7.01 -9.46 -10.55
CA THR A 86 5.77 -9.32 -9.78
C THR A 86 6.07 -8.62 -8.46
N PRO A 87 5.09 -7.95 -7.83
CA PRO A 87 5.23 -7.53 -6.44
C PRO A 87 5.60 -8.72 -5.52
N PRO A 88 6.16 -8.47 -4.33
CA PRO A 88 6.41 -9.52 -3.35
C PRO A 88 5.09 -10.19 -2.95
N SER A 89 5.21 -11.39 -2.40
CA SER A 89 4.08 -12.15 -1.86
C SER A 89 4.42 -12.68 -0.46
N VAL A 90 3.44 -12.70 0.44
CA VAL A 90 3.58 -13.37 1.74
C VAL A 90 3.88 -14.87 1.53
N SER A 91 4.86 -15.36 2.28
CA SER A 91 5.35 -16.74 2.27
C SER A 91 5.24 -17.45 3.62
N SER A 92 5.05 -16.69 4.71
CA SER A 92 4.77 -17.25 6.03
C SER A 92 3.87 -16.31 6.84
N HIS A 93 3.16 -16.90 7.81
CA HIS A 93 2.10 -16.25 8.56
C HIS A 93 2.42 -16.32 10.07
N PRO A 94 2.74 -15.20 10.74
CA PRO A 94 3.21 -15.21 12.12
C PRO A 94 2.17 -15.73 13.12
N LEU A 95 0.88 -15.69 12.75
CA LEU A 95 -0.21 -16.19 13.58
C LEU A 95 -0.75 -17.55 13.14
N GLU A 96 -0.11 -18.29 12.23
CA GLU A 96 -0.58 -19.60 11.74
C GLU A 96 -0.33 -20.77 12.72
N LEU A 97 -0.48 -20.52 14.02
CA LEU A 97 -0.41 -21.55 15.06
C LEU A 97 -1.64 -22.47 15.02
N GLU A 98 -1.51 -23.67 15.61
CA GLU A 98 -2.65 -24.56 15.82
C GLU A 98 -3.67 -23.96 16.80
N GLY A 99 -4.96 -24.14 16.49
CA GLY A 99 -6.05 -23.54 17.26
C GLY A 99 -6.13 -22.01 17.13
N ALA A 100 -7.10 -21.41 17.84
CA ALA A 100 -7.38 -19.97 17.79
C ALA A 100 -6.74 -19.17 18.94
N ASP A 101 -5.89 -19.80 19.75
CA ASP A 101 -5.28 -19.18 20.92
C ASP A 101 -3.92 -18.53 20.63
N TYR A 102 -3.89 -17.69 19.58
CA TYR A 102 -2.72 -16.87 19.27
C TYR A 102 -2.78 -15.52 19.99
N LEU A 103 -1.65 -14.99 20.42
CA LEU A 103 -1.60 -13.63 20.95
C LEU A 103 -1.58 -12.63 19.80
N LEU A 104 -2.36 -11.55 19.93
CA LEU A 104 -2.29 -10.46 18.97
C LEU A 104 -0.93 -9.76 19.10
N PRO A 105 -0.33 -9.31 17.99
CA PRO A 105 0.89 -8.51 18.07
C PRO A 105 0.62 -7.21 18.83
N ALA A 106 1.57 -6.79 19.65
CA ALA A 106 1.53 -5.47 20.29
C ALA A 106 2.03 -4.35 19.37
N LYS A 107 2.90 -4.70 18.39
CA LYS A 107 3.53 -3.74 17.48
C LYS A 107 2.47 -3.12 16.55
N ILE A 108 2.51 -1.80 16.40
CA ILE A 108 1.88 -1.07 15.31
C ILE A 108 3.04 -0.53 14.46
N PRO A 109 3.02 -0.67 13.12
CA PRO A 109 4.09 -0.16 12.26
C PRO A 109 4.35 1.32 12.51
N GLU A 110 5.61 1.68 12.70
CA GLU A 110 6.08 3.05 12.82
C GLU A 110 6.69 3.54 11.50
N ARG A 111 6.82 4.85 11.31
CA ARG A 111 7.40 5.45 10.09
C ARG A 111 8.80 4.93 9.73
N THR A 112 9.54 4.49 10.74
CA THR A 112 10.92 3.99 10.65
C THR A 112 11.01 2.50 10.32
N ASP A 113 9.89 1.78 10.31
CA ASP A 113 9.87 0.33 10.14
C ASP A 113 9.93 -0.09 8.66
N GLY A 114 10.71 -1.15 8.40
CA GLY A 114 10.76 -1.83 7.11
C GLY A 114 11.01 -0.88 5.94
N ARG A 115 10.13 -0.93 4.93
CA ARG A 115 10.23 -0.10 3.72
C ARG A 115 9.51 1.24 3.82
N LEU A 116 8.85 1.56 4.93
CA LEU A 116 8.10 2.81 5.06
C LEU A 116 8.93 4.08 4.91
N PRO A 117 10.15 4.19 5.47
CA PRO A 117 10.98 5.39 5.28
C PRO A 117 11.19 5.74 3.81
N LEU A 118 11.46 4.72 2.98
CA LEU A 118 11.64 4.87 1.54
C LEU A 118 10.37 5.38 0.89
N VAL A 119 9.22 4.77 1.20
CA VAL A 119 7.96 5.11 0.55
C VAL A 119 7.51 6.53 0.92
N LEU A 120 7.67 6.90 2.19
CA LEU A 120 7.33 8.24 2.68
C LEU A 120 8.25 9.32 2.10
N ASP A 121 9.55 9.03 1.95
CA ASP A 121 10.47 9.93 1.25
C ASP A 121 10.05 10.16 -0.21
N VAL A 122 9.76 9.08 -0.94
CA VAL A 122 9.32 9.19 -2.34
C VAL A 122 7.97 9.90 -2.44
N MET A 123 7.04 9.66 -1.52
CA MET A 123 5.75 10.37 -1.47
C MET A 123 5.96 11.88 -1.32
N LYS A 124 6.85 12.30 -0.42
CA LYS A 124 7.21 13.71 -0.23
C LYS A 124 7.80 14.31 -1.50
N ARG A 125 8.78 13.65 -2.12
CA ARG A 125 9.42 14.11 -3.38
C ARG A 125 8.41 14.21 -4.52
N MET A 126 7.49 13.26 -4.65
CA MET A 126 6.41 13.32 -5.64
C MET A 126 5.45 14.48 -5.37
N LYS A 127 5.11 14.74 -4.10
CA LYS A 127 4.25 15.87 -3.70
C LYS A 127 4.87 17.20 -4.11
N GLU A 128 6.18 17.36 -3.87
CA GLU A 128 6.94 18.54 -4.29
C GLU A 128 7.01 18.67 -5.82
N ALA A 129 7.17 17.57 -6.55
CA ALA A 129 7.35 17.59 -8.01
C ALA A 129 6.06 17.80 -8.80
N VAL A 130 4.95 17.15 -8.41
CA VAL A 130 3.70 17.10 -9.21
C VAL A 130 2.42 17.30 -8.39
N GLY A 131 2.52 17.45 -7.07
CA GLY A 131 1.37 17.44 -6.15
C GLY A 131 0.43 18.64 -6.27
N GLU A 132 0.82 19.68 -6.99
CA GLU A 132 -0.05 20.82 -7.32
C GLU A 132 -1.09 20.45 -8.38
N SER A 133 -0.72 19.66 -9.38
CA SER A 133 -1.58 19.33 -10.54
C SER A 133 -2.08 17.88 -10.55
N THR A 134 -1.38 16.96 -9.87
CA THR A 134 -1.70 15.54 -9.77
C THR A 134 -2.02 15.19 -8.32
N ALA A 135 -3.16 14.56 -8.07
CA ALA A 135 -3.47 14.05 -6.73
C ALA A 135 -2.66 12.77 -6.43
N LEU A 136 -1.99 12.72 -5.29
CA LEU A 136 -1.19 11.55 -4.92
C LEU A 136 -1.96 10.63 -3.98
N PHE A 137 -1.82 9.32 -4.20
CA PHE A 137 -2.49 8.29 -3.40
C PHE A 137 -1.46 7.52 -2.57
N GLY A 138 -1.59 7.62 -1.25
CA GLY A 138 -1.03 6.64 -0.33
C GLY A 138 -1.89 5.38 -0.35
N LEU A 139 -1.26 4.21 -0.46
CA LEU A 139 -1.95 2.93 -0.45
C LEU A 139 -1.67 2.22 0.87
N VAL A 140 -2.73 1.71 1.50
CA VAL A 140 -2.64 0.92 2.73
C VAL A 140 -3.34 -0.41 2.54
N THR A 141 -2.83 -1.43 3.22
CA THR A 141 -3.42 -2.77 3.19
C THR A 141 -4.70 -2.80 4.02
N GLY A 142 -5.81 -3.19 3.38
CA GLY A 142 -7.11 -3.27 4.05
C GLY A 142 -7.12 -4.26 5.23
N PRO A 143 -7.93 -4.03 6.28
CA PRO A 143 -7.89 -4.84 7.50
C PRO A 143 -8.13 -6.34 7.30
N LEU A 144 -9.03 -6.72 6.38
CA LEU A 144 -9.29 -8.12 6.05
C LEU A 144 -8.08 -8.77 5.36
N THR A 145 -7.47 -8.07 4.41
CA THR A 145 -6.27 -8.54 3.70
C THR A 145 -5.10 -8.68 4.67
N LEU A 146 -4.88 -7.69 5.54
CA LEU A 146 -3.81 -7.75 6.54
C LEU A 146 -4.03 -8.91 7.54
N ALA A 147 -5.26 -9.09 8.03
CA ALA A 147 -5.59 -10.24 8.88
C ALA A 147 -5.31 -11.58 8.18
N SER A 148 -5.65 -11.68 6.89
CA SER A 148 -5.36 -12.87 6.07
C SER A 148 -3.85 -13.09 5.92
N HIS A 149 -3.07 -12.02 5.75
CA HIS A 149 -1.62 -12.11 5.74
C HIS A 149 -1.03 -12.56 7.08
N LEU A 150 -1.59 -12.14 8.22
CA LEU A 150 -1.05 -12.51 9.53
C LEU A 150 -1.42 -13.95 9.92
N ARG A 151 -2.65 -14.37 9.63
CA ARG A 151 -3.22 -15.64 10.09
C ARG A 151 -3.22 -16.75 9.04
N GLY A 152 -3.00 -16.41 7.77
CA GLY A 152 -3.08 -17.34 6.65
C GLY A 152 -4.51 -17.85 6.43
N THR A 153 -4.62 -19.01 5.78
CA THR A 153 -5.91 -19.60 5.40
C THR A 153 -6.79 -19.97 6.62
N LYS A 154 -6.18 -20.17 7.80
CA LYS A 154 -6.89 -20.44 9.06
C LYS A 154 -7.85 -19.32 9.47
N LEU A 155 -7.65 -18.09 8.98
CA LEU A 155 -8.55 -16.97 9.23
C LEU A 155 -10.01 -17.29 8.86
N PHE A 156 -10.23 -17.93 7.71
CA PHE A 156 -11.59 -18.21 7.23
C PHE A 156 -12.32 -19.22 8.13
N PHE A 157 -11.58 -20.17 8.70
CA PHE A 157 -12.12 -21.07 9.72
C PHE A 157 -12.45 -20.33 11.02
N ASP A 158 -11.54 -19.45 11.47
CA ASP A 158 -11.74 -18.63 12.67
C ASP A 158 -12.94 -17.69 12.52
N MET A 159 -13.19 -17.15 11.32
CA MET A 159 -14.36 -16.31 11.06
C MET A 159 -15.69 -17.06 11.25
N LEU A 160 -15.69 -18.37 11.03
CA LEU A 160 -16.88 -19.22 11.21
C LEU A 160 -17.01 -19.72 12.65
N ARG A 161 -15.91 -20.14 13.28
CA ARG A 161 -15.91 -20.87 14.56
C ARG A 161 -15.48 -20.03 15.76
N HIS A 162 -14.70 -18.98 15.54
CA HIS A 162 -14.05 -18.15 16.57
C HIS A 162 -14.25 -16.65 16.26
N LYS A 163 -15.53 -16.25 16.11
CA LYS A 163 -15.92 -14.89 15.68
C LYS A 163 -15.30 -13.79 16.51
N GLU A 164 -15.31 -13.92 17.84
CA GLU A 164 -14.74 -12.90 18.74
C GLU A 164 -13.23 -12.73 18.52
N LYS A 165 -12.50 -13.82 18.30
CA LYS A 165 -11.07 -13.78 18.01
C LYS A 165 -10.79 -13.09 16.68
N SER A 166 -11.59 -13.41 15.66
CA SER A 166 -11.51 -12.78 14.35
C SER A 166 -11.80 -11.28 14.43
N GLN A 167 -12.82 -10.88 15.20
CA GLN A 167 -13.16 -9.47 15.43
C GLN A 167 -12.00 -8.74 16.11
N LYS A 168 -11.38 -9.33 17.14
CA LYS A 168 -10.21 -8.75 17.81
C LYS A 168 -9.03 -8.57 16.84
N LEU A 169 -8.78 -9.54 15.96
CA LEU A 169 -7.75 -9.43 14.92
C LEU A 169 -8.08 -8.32 13.90
N PHE A 170 -9.33 -8.22 13.45
CA PHE A 170 -9.75 -7.14 12.55
C PHE A 170 -9.63 -5.77 13.20
N SER A 171 -10.03 -5.62 14.47
CA SER A 171 -9.85 -4.37 15.22
C SER A 171 -8.37 -3.97 15.31
N TYR A 172 -7.48 -4.93 15.57
CA TYR A 172 -6.03 -4.68 15.53
C TYR A 172 -5.58 -4.22 14.13
N CYS A 173 -6.00 -4.89 13.06
CA CYS A 173 -5.64 -4.52 11.69
C CYS A 173 -6.21 -3.14 11.29
N VAL A 174 -7.37 -2.75 11.80
CA VAL A 174 -7.92 -1.39 11.63
C VAL A 174 -7.02 -0.36 12.30
N THR A 175 -6.52 -0.64 13.52
CA THR A 175 -5.57 0.25 14.21
C THR A 175 -4.29 0.41 13.39
N VAL A 176 -3.75 -0.67 12.81
CA VAL A 176 -2.60 -0.62 11.91
C VAL A 176 -2.90 0.24 10.68
N ALA A 177 -4.02 -0.01 9.99
CA ALA A 177 -4.38 0.76 8.80
C ALA A 177 -4.53 2.26 9.11
N LYS A 178 -5.11 2.63 10.25
CA LYS A 178 -5.23 4.04 10.68
C LYS A 178 -3.87 4.70 10.90
N ALA A 179 -2.94 4.01 11.54
CA ALA A 179 -1.58 4.52 11.72
C ALA A 179 -0.89 4.77 10.38
N MET A 180 -0.98 3.80 9.47
CA MET A 180 -0.44 3.92 8.11
C MET A 180 -1.05 5.10 7.34
N ILE A 181 -2.37 5.27 7.40
CA ILE A 181 -3.08 6.39 6.77
C ILE A 181 -2.55 7.73 7.31
N SER A 182 -2.34 7.86 8.63
CA SER A 182 -1.81 9.11 9.19
C SER A 182 -0.42 9.46 8.66
N TYR A 183 0.37 8.47 8.24
CA TYR A 183 1.71 8.71 7.71
C TYR A 183 1.69 9.22 6.27
N TYR A 184 0.73 8.76 5.47
CA TYR A 184 0.59 9.16 4.07
C TYR A 184 -0.10 10.51 3.86
N ILE A 185 -0.94 10.95 4.79
CA ILE A 185 -1.74 12.18 4.63
C ILE A 185 -0.91 13.46 4.90
N GLU A 186 0.20 13.37 5.64
CA GLU A 186 1.10 14.51 5.91
C GLU A 186 1.75 15.10 4.64
#